data_AF-A0A1H3TK98-F1
#
_entry.id   AF-A0A1H3TK98-F1
#
_cell.length_a   1.000
_cell.length_b   1.000
_cell.length_c   1.000
_cell.angle_alpha   90.00
_cell.angle_beta   90.00
_cell.angle_gamma   90.00
#
_symmetry.space_group_name_H-M   'P 1'
#
loop_
_entity.id
_entity.type
_entity.pdbx_description
1 polymer ?
#
loop_
_entity_poly.entity_id
_entity_poly.type
_entity_poly.pdbx_seq_one_letter_code
_entity_poly.pdbx_strand_id
1 'polypeptide(L)'
;MSATTEPEGLEPRTTLFDHALRLHRDNPDGVLTRDGEPYPDDALHSGRRLKGHSDRRLDGADVTAVLDEHFARTDAPPSELADAFHDLYVPIHRNDHIAAAALRADRQRVRRTGRWLVRHATDRCSATVGLALLATDWTDEDIPLIQTIGLLSKQFGPLATEALSRRVSGTEALLWLAQRVAGWGRVYVVEQLCQRGVDGPAREWLLRHACDGDFLNGYFAGQLATAAHLHEAVLSSEADDDLWDHAGRLLKIMGDCGGVGMTLEHYPPAPIVLTAHATHLAAQAPTAARYTTAAFIAHHLADKAPHRSGCTAEERDHIVRRYLSVLDQPDWCDVVRADIDPSNDFYPWFADAVASPLHLRAFSD
;
A
#
# COMPACT_ATOMS: atom_id res chain seq x y z
N MET A 1 42.03 -28.23 39.58
CA MET A 1 41.33 -26.94 39.44
C MET A 1 40.62 -26.96 38.11
N SER A 2 39.32 -27.29 38.12
CA SER A 2 38.47 -27.27 36.93
C SER A 2 37.81 -25.90 36.89
N ALA A 3 38.11 -25.12 35.85
CA ALA A 3 37.44 -23.86 35.58
C ALA A 3 36.06 -24.18 35.00
N THR A 4 35.03 -23.81 35.74
CA THR A 4 33.64 -23.81 35.30
C THR A 4 33.49 -22.69 34.27
N THR A 5 33.25 -23.04 33.00
CA THR A 5 32.83 -22.09 31.98
C THR A 5 31.39 -21.68 32.33
N GLU A 6 31.21 -20.45 32.80
CA GLU A 6 29.89 -19.84 32.93
C GLU A 6 29.26 -19.70 31.53
N PRO A 7 27.95 -19.94 31.36
CA PRO A 7 27.28 -19.76 30.08
C PRO A 7 27.23 -18.26 29.75
N GLU A 8 27.76 -17.91 28.58
CA GLU A 8 27.64 -16.58 27.97
C GLU A 8 26.17 -16.13 28.04
N GLY A 9 25.94 -14.99 28.70
CA GLY A 9 24.64 -14.37 28.79
C GLY A 9 24.13 -14.03 27.39
N LEU A 10 23.06 -14.70 26.97
CA LEU A 10 22.31 -14.32 25.78
C LEU A 10 21.86 -12.86 25.95
N GLU A 11 22.33 -11.97 25.06
CA GLU A 11 21.83 -10.61 25.00
C GLU A 11 20.29 -10.61 24.94
N PRO A 12 19.59 -9.65 25.59
CA PRO A 12 18.15 -9.56 25.51
C PRO A 12 17.73 -9.46 24.04
N ARG A 13 16.95 -10.43 23.55
CA ARG A 13 16.43 -10.41 22.18
C ARG A 13 15.64 -9.12 21.97
N THR A 14 15.98 -8.36 20.94
CA THR A 14 15.28 -7.12 20.59
C THR A 14 13.84 -7.46 20.18
N THR A 15 12.86 -6.78 20.77
CA THR A 15 11.45 -6.95 20.40
C THR A 15 11.20 -6.36 19.01
N LEU A 16 10.17 -6.87 18.31
CA LEU A 16 9.78 -6.31 17.01
C LEU A 16 9.35 -4.84 17.12
N PHE A 17 8.74 -4.48 18.25
CA PHE A 17 8.36 -3.11 18.54
C PHE A 17 9.57 -2.19 18.70
N ASP A 18 10.56 -2.57 19.52
CA ASP A 18 11.76 -1.76 19.75
C ASP A 18 12.60 -1.64 18.48
N HIS A 19 12.60 -2.69 17.66
CA HIS A 19 13.19 -2.66 16.33
C HIS A 19 12.51 -1.63 15.42
N ALA A 20 11.18 -1.68 15.29
CA ALA A 20 10.42 -0.72 14.49
C ALA A 20 10.60 0.73 15.00
N LEU A 21 10.57 0.92 16.33
CA LEU A 21 10.77 2.21 16.97
C LEU A 21 12.17 2.78 16.70
N ARG A 22 13.21 1.93 16.72
CA ARG A 22 14.58 2.34 16.39
C ARG A 22 14.65 2.80 14.93
N LEU A 23 14.15 1.99 14.00
CA LEU A 23 14.15 2.35 12.57
C LEU A 23 13.38 3.65 12.30
N HIS A 24 12.25 3.85 12.99
CA HIS A 24 11.48 5.08 12.89
C HIS A 24 12.26 6.30 13.44
N ARG A 25 12.99 6.15 14.53
CA ARG A 25 13.81 7.26 15.07
C ARG A 25 14.95 7.63 14.13
N ASP A 26 15.52 6.65 13.45
CA ASP A 26 16.59 6.87 12.49
C ASP A 26 16.06 7.53 11.19
N ASN A 27 14.78 7.29 10.85
CA ASN A 27 14.11 7.88 9.69
C ASN A 27 12.64 8.27 10.01
N PRO A 28 12.41 9.41 10.69
CA PRO A 28 11.09 9.75 11.25
C PRO A 28 10.02 10.05 10.19
N ASP A 29 10.43 10.56 9.03
CA ASP A 29 9.51 11.01 7.99
C ASP A 29 9.64 10.21 6.69
N GLY A 30 10.58 9.28 6.61
CA GLY A 30 10.81 8.47 5.43
C GLY A 30 10.26 7.06 5.54
N VAL A 31 10.18 6.41 4.38
CA VAL A 31 9.84 5.00 4.27
C VAL A 31 10.98 4.15 4.82
N LEU A 32 10.65 3.09 5.56
CA LEU A 32 11.66 2.13 6.02
C LEU A 32 12.27 1.38 4.84
N THR A 33 13.60 1.28 4.82
CA THR A 33 14.28 0.45 3.83
C THR A 33 13.84 -1.01 3.97
N ARG A 34 13.42 -1.63 2.85
CA ARG A 34 12.95 -3.03 2.80
C ARG A 34 11.87 -3.37 3.83
N ASP A 35 10.94 -2.45 4.10
CA ASP A 35 9.87 -2.63 5.09
C ASP A 35 10.36 -2.98 6.51
N GLY A 36 11.62 -2.61 6.83
CA GLY A 36 12.27 -2.93 8.10
C GLY A 36 12.96 -4.29 8.15
N GLU A 37 13.06 -5.02 7.05
CA GLU A 37 13.84 -6.27 7.00
C GLU A 37 15.36 -6.01 7.06
N PRO A 38 16.16 -6.89 7.68
CA PRO A 38 15.73 -8.13 8.33
C PRO A 38 15.11 -7.91 9.72
N TYR A 39 14.11 -8.72 10.06
CA TYR A 39 13.51 -8.68 11.39
C TYR A 39 14.38 -9.38 12.43
N PRO A 40 14.29 -9.01 13.72
CA PRO A 40 15.05 -9.64 14.80
C PRO A 40 14.88 -11.17 14.90
N ASP A 41 13.75 -11.71 14.44
CA ASP A 41 13.43 -13.14 14.45
C ASP A 41 13.58 -13.85 13.09
N ASP A 42 14.13 -13.19 12.06
CA ASP A 42 14.28 -13.77 10.71
C ASP A 42 15.02 -15.11 10.73
N ALA A 43 16.04 -15.26 11.58
CA ALA A 43 16.79 -16.50 11.72
C ALA A 43 15.91 -17.68 12.19
N LEU A 44 14.93 -17.42 13.05
CA LEU A 44 14.00 -18.42 13.59
C LEU A 44 12.97 -18.88 12.54
N HIS A 45 12.69 -18.01 11.57
CA HIS A 45 11.73 -18.26 10.49
C HIS A 45 12.40 -18.67 9.16
N SER A 46 13.72 -18.57 9.07
CA SER A 46 14.48 -18.94 7.87
C SER A 46 14.26 -20.43 7.51
N GLY A 47 13.80 -20.67 6.28
CA GLY A 47 13.51 -22.02 5.78
C GLY A 47 12.20 -22.65 6.28
N ARG A 48 11.44 -21.97 7.15
CA ARG A 48 10.12 -22.43 7.61
C ARG A 48 9.03 -21.73 6.81
N ARG A 49 8.21 -22.52 6.11
CA ARG A 49 6.98 -22.04 5.49
C ARG A 49 5.82 -22.83 6.06
N LEU A 50 5.32 -22.40 7.22
CA LEU A 50 4.09 -22.94 7.79
C LEU A 50 2.96 -22.66 6.79
N LYS A 51 2.37 -23.73 6.27
CA LYS A 51 1.22 -23.62 5.37
C LYS A 51 -0.03 -23.57 6.23
N GLY A 52 -0.93 -22.65 5.89
CA GLY A 52 -2.29 -22.68 6.41
C GLY A 52 -3.00 -23.99 6.04
N HIS A 53 -4.21 -24.15 6.54
CA HIS A 53 -4.99 -25.34 6.26
C HIS A 53 -5.34 -25.42 4.77
N SER A 54 -5.49 -26.64 4.25
CA SER A 54 -6.06 -26.84 2.91
C SER A 54 -7.48 -26.28 2.82
N ASP A 55 -8.22 -26.32 3.93
CA ASP A 55 -9.47 -25.59 4.11
C ASP A 55 -9.21 -24.25 4.81
N ARG A 56 -9.25 -23.16 4.05
CA ARG A 56 -9.06 -21.78 4.57
C ARG A 56 -10.03 -21.42 5.70
N ARG A 57 -11.17 -22.11 5.83
CA ARG A 57 -12.12 -21.88 6.93
C ARG A 57 -11.55 -22.29 8.29
N LEU A 58 -10.49 -23.08 8.33
CA LEU A 58 -9.83 -23.51 9.55
C LEU A 58 -8.62 -22.63 9.91
N ASP A 59 -8.21 -21.71 9.04
CA ASP A 59 -7.09 -20.81 9.33
C ASP A 59 -7.37 -20.02 10.62
N GLY A 60 -6.43 -20.03 11.57
CA GLY A 60 -6.57 -19.37 12.87
C GLY A 60 -7.31 -20.18 13.95
N ALA A 61 -7.78 -21.39 13.65
CA ALA A 61 -8.41 -22.27 14.65
C ALA A 61 -7.42 -22.68 15.77
N ASP A 62 -6.18 -23.05 15.42
CA ASP A 62 -5.15 -23.41 16.41
C ASP A 62 -4.78 -22.22 17.30
N VAL A 63 -4.64 -21.04 16.70
CA VAL A 63 -4.42 -19.77 17.43
C VAL A 63 -5.57 -19.51 18.41
N THR A 64 -6.80 -19.79 17.98
CA THR A 64 -8.00 -19.61 18.79
C THR A 64 -8.04 -20.56 19.99
N ALA A 65 -7.64 -21.82 19.80
CA ALA A 65 -7.55 -22.79 20.91
C ALA A 65 -6.57 -22.32 22.00
N VAL A 66 -5.39 -21.83 21.61
CA VAL A 66 -4.40 -21.27 22.54
C VAL A 66 -4.95 -20.03 23.27
N LEU A 67 -5.63 -19.14 22.55
CA LEU A 67 -6.25 -17.95 23.15
C LEU A 67 -7.38 -18.32 24.12
N ASP A 68 -8.26 -19.25 23.77
CA ASP A 68 -9.35 -19.70 24.63
C ASP A 68 -8.81 -20.36 25.91
N GLU A 69 -7.78 -21.20 25.80
CA GLU A 69 -7.11 -21.80 26.97
C GLU A 69 -6.50 -20.73 27.88
N HIS A 70 -5.79 -19.75 27.29
CA HIS A 70 -5.22 -18.64 28.04
C HIS A 70 -6.31 -17.83 28.76
N PHE A 71 -7.37 -17.43 28.05
CA PHE A 71 -8.43 -16.61 28.61
C PHE A 71 -9.33 -17.35 29.61
N ALA A 72 -9.40 -18.68 29.58
CA ALA A 72 -10.08 -19.47 30.61
C ALA A 72 -9.38 -19.39 31.98
N ARG A 73 -8.06 -19.18 32.02
CA ARG A 73 -7.28 -19.05 33.26
C ARG A 73 -7.20 -17.60 33.72
N THR A 74 -7.99 -17.19 34.71
CA THR A 74 -8.16 -15.77 35.09
C THR A 74 -6.86 -15.02 35.47
N ASP A 75 -5.85 -15.73 35.95
CA ASP A 75 -4.57 -15.21 36.42
C ASP A 75 -3.42 -15.36 35.42
N ALA A 76 -3.64 -15.98 34.25
CA ALA A 76 -2.58 -16.22 33.28
C ALA A 76 -2.02 -14.88 32.73
N PRO A 77 -0.72 -14.61 32.92
CA PRO A 77 -0.10 -13.39 32.43
C PRO A 77 0.12 -13.46 30.91
N PRO A 78 0.02 -12.33 30.18
CA PRO A 78 0.26 -12.30 28.73
C PRO A 78 1.62 -12.84 28.30
N SER A 79 2.62 -12.84 29.20
CA SER A 79 3.96 -13.37 28.92
C SER A 79 3.99 -14.85 28.61
N GLU A 80 3.00 -15.63 29.04
CA GLU A 80 2.88 -17.04 28.65
C GLU A 80 2.66 -17.22 27.14
N LEU A 81 2.17 -16.19 26.45
CA LEU A 81 1.89 -16.21 25.02
C LEU A 81 3.07 -15.72 24.16
N ALA A 82 4.22 -15.37 24.76
CA ALA A 82 5.33 -14.75 24.04
C ALA A 82 5.85 -15.60 22.87
N ASP A 83 5.88 -16.91 23.02
CA ASP A 83 6.35 -17.87 22.00
C ASP A 83 5.28 -18.93 21.65
N ALA A 84 4.07 -18.82 22.20
CA ALA A 84 3.03 -19.85 22.10
C ALA A 84 2.51 -20.08 20.67
N PHE A 85 2.74 -19.12 19.76
CA PHE A 85 2.28 -19.16 18.38
C PHE A 85 3.39 -19.46 17.37
N HIS A 86 4.63 -19.70 17.84
CA HIS A 86 5.80 -19.82 16.97
C HIS A 86 5.65 -20.92 15.90
N ASP A 87 5.11 -22.08 16.29
CA ASP A 87 4.93 -23.23 15.40
C ASP A 87 3.54 -23.27 14.74
N LEU A 88 2.74 -22.21 14.87
CA LEU A 88 1.38 -22.13 14.32
C LEU A 88 1.34 -21.23 13.09
N TYR A 89 0.44 -21.55 12.15
CA TYR A 89 0.11 -20.62 11.07
C TYR A 89 -0.78 -19.50 11.62
N VAL A 90 -0.21 -18.29 11.70
CA VAL A 90 -0.93 -17.08 12.14
C VAL A 90 -1.34 -16.25 10.91
N PRO A 91 -2.65 -16.05 10.67
CA PRO A 91 -3.12 -15.17 9.60
C PRO A 91 -2.67 -13.72 9.81
N ILE A 92 -2.12 -13.10 8.76
CA ILE A 92 -1.70 -11.68 8.78
C ILE A 92 -2.84 -10.69 8.48
N HIS A 93 -4.01 -11.21 8.09
CA HIS A 93 -5.24 -10.45 7.87
C HIS A 93 -6.23 -10.70 9.01
N ARG A 94 -7.29 -9.88 9.10
CA ARG A 94 -8.39 -10.11 10.02
C ARG A 94 -8.91 -11.54 9.87
N ASN A 95 -9.01 -12.24 10.99
CA ASN A 95 -9.47 -13.62 11.05
C ASN A 95 -10.63 -13.74 12.04
N ASP A 96 -11.73 -14.34 11.58
CA ASP A 96 -12.97 -14.41 12.36
C ASP A 96 -12.84 -15.32 13.60
N HIS A 97 -11.98 -16.35 13.57
CA HIS A 97 -11.76 -17.20 14.75
C HIS A 97 -11.05 -16.46 15.86
N ILE A 98 -9.96 -15.76 15.53
CA ILE A 98 -9.21 -14.93 16.49
C ILE A 98 -10.10 -13.82 17.05
N ALA A 99 -10.88 -13.16 16.18
CA ALA A 99 -11.82 -12.13 16.61
C ALA A 99 -12.93 -12.70 17.51
N ALA A 100 -13.44 -13.89 17.23
CA ALA A 100 -14.44 -14.55 18.07
C ALA A 100 -13.87 -14.94 19.44
N ALA A 101 -12.60 -15.39 19.52
CA ALA A 101 -11.92 -15.68 20.78
C ALA A 101 -11.82 -14.42 21.66
N ALA A 102 -11.41 -13.31 21.07
CA ALA A 102 -11.37 -12.01 21.74
C ALA A 102 -12.75 -11.56 22.24
N LEU A 103 -13.82 -11.76 21.45
CA LEU A 103 -15.18 -11.38 21.84
C LEU A 103 -15.77 -12.25 22.96
N ARG A 104 -15.30 -13.50 23.12
CA ARG A 104 -15.71 -14.38 24.22
C ARG A 104 -15.05 -14.02 25.55
N ALA A 105 -13.88 -13.38 25.50
CA ALA A 105 -13.08 -13.05 26.67
C ALA A 105 -13.41 -11.65 27.23
N ASP A 106 -12.94 -11.38 28.46
CA ASP A 106 -13.04 -10.04 29.04
C ASP A 106 -12.27 -9.01 28.20
N ARG A 107 -12.94 -7.91 27.84
CA ARG A 107 -12.39 -6.88 26.94
C ARG A 107 -11.12 -6.23 27.48
N GLN A 108 -11.05 -5.94 28.78
CA GLN A 108 -9.88 -5.31 29.37
C GLN A 108 -8.69 -6.26 29.34
N ARG A 109 -8.94 -7.56 29.58
CA ARG A 109 -7.92 -8.60 29.48
C ARG A 109 -7.42 -8.79 28.07
N VAL A 110 -8.30 -8.87 27.07
CA VAL A 110 -7.93 -8.95 25.64
C VAL A 110 -7.03 -7.78 25.26
N ARG A 111 -7.41 -6.55 25.61
CA ARG A 111 -6.62 -5.35 25.33
C ARG A 111 -5.26 -5.38 26.02
N ARG A 112 -5.21 -5.79 27.30
CA ARG A 112 -3.95 -5.93 28.05
C ARG A 112 -3.03 -6.96 27.39
N THR A 113 -3.57 -8.11 26.98
CA THR A 113 -2.81 -9.15 26.28
C THR A 113 -2.31 -8.66 24.93
N GLY A 114 -3.17 -8.03 24.11
CA GLY A 114 -2.80 -7.47 22.81
C GLY A 114 -1.69 -6.42 22.92
N ARG A 115 -1.83 -5.47 23.86
CA ARG A 115 -0.80 -4.45 24.14
C ARG A 115 0.53 -5.08 24.53
N TRP A 116 0.49 -6.07 25.42
CA TRP A 116 1.70 -6.73 25.91
C TRP A 116 2.41 -7.47 24.77
N LEU A 117 1.68 -8.24 23.97
CA LEU A 117 2.25 -8.99 22.85
C LEU A 117 2.85 -8.04 21.80
N VAL A 118 2.14 -7.00 21.39
CA VAL A 118 2.68 -6.04 20.41
C VAL A 118 3.94 -5.34 20.96
N ARG A 119 3.97 -5.01 22.25
CA ARG A 119 5.09 -4.28 22.85
C ARG A 119 6.31 -5.15 23.16
N HIS A 120 6.10 -6.42 23.50
CA HIS A 120 7.14 -7.26 24.11
C HIS A 120 7.46 -8.54 23.34
N ALA A 121 6.69 -8.92 22.32
CA ALA A 121 6.98 -10.12 21.55
C ALA A 121 8.30 -9.99 20.77
N THR A 122 9.13 -11.02 20.88
CA THR A 122 10.32 -11.22 20.06
C THR A 122 10.06 -12.10 18.85
N ASP A 123 8.90 -12.75 18.77
CA ASP A 123 8.47 -13.58 17.64
C ASP A 123 7.31 -12.91 16.88
N ARG A 124 7.37 -12.92 15.55
CA ARG A 124 6.39 -12.25 14.69
C ARG A 124 4.99 -12.86 14.77
N CYS A 125 4.86 -14.17 15.01
CA CYS A 125 3.55 -14.81 15.14
C CYS A 125 2.82 -14.26 16.36
N SER A 126 3.50 -14.15 17.50
CA SER A 126 2.96 -13.60 18.74
C SER A 126 2.62 -12.11 18.62
N ALA A 127 3.47 -11.31 17.96
CA ALA A 127 3.19 -9.91 17.68
C ALA A 127 1.95 -9.75 16.76
N THR A 128 1.81 -10.60 15.73
CA THR A 128 0.66 -10.62 14.82
C THR A 128 -0.64 -10.94 15.58
N VAL A 129 -0.63 -11.94 16.47
CA VAL A 129 -1.79 -12.23 17.33
C VAL A 129 -2.11 -11.04 18.24
N GLY A 130 -1.10 -10.42 18.85
CA GLY A 130 -1.28 -9.22 19.65
C GLY A 130 -2.01 -8.11 18.90
N LEU A 131 -1.61 -7.86 17.66
CA LEU A 131 -2.23 -6.87 16.78
C LEU A 131 -3.65 -7.25 16.38
N ALA A 132 -3.90 -8.55 16.11
CA ALA A 132 -5.24 -9.06 15.85
C ALA A 132 -6.19 -8.88 17.05
N LEU A 133 -5.70 -9.02 18.28
CA LEU A 133 -6.48 -8.71 19.49
C LEU A 133 -6.80 -7.21 19.57
N LEU A 134 -5.83 -6.33 19.31
CA LEU A 134 -6.05 -4.87 19.31
C LEU A 134 -7.00 -4.41 18.20
N ALA A 135 -7.06 -5.14 17.09
CA ALA A 135 -8.01 -4.90 16.00
C ALA A 135 -9.47 -5.19 16.39
N THR A 136 -9.74 -5.84 17.52
CA THR A 136 -11.12 -6.06 18.01
C THR A 136 -11.65 -4.90 18.85
N ASP A 137 -10.77 -4.04 19.36
CA ASP A 137 -11.08 -2.88 20.17
C ASP A 137 -11.15 -1.57 19.35
N TRP A 138 -11.50 -0.46 20.00
CA TRP A 138 -11.80 0.85 19.41
C TRP A 138 -11.02 2.01 20.07
N THR A 139 -10.09 1.71 20.99
CA THR A 139 -9.43 2.75 21.80
C THR A 139 -8.29 3.45 21.07
N ASP A 140 -8.38 4.77 20.99
CA ASP A 140 -7.38 5.62 20.35
C ASP A 140 -6.03 5.66 21.10
N GLU A 141 -6.00 5.27 22.39
CA GLU A 141 -4.74 5.14 23.14
C GLU A 141 -3.76 4.14 22.51
N ASP A 142 -4.26 3.21 21.69
CA ASP A 142 -3.43 2.20 21.04
C ASP A 142 -2.85 2.67 19.69
N ILE A 143 -3.24 3.85 19.18
CA ILE A 143 -2.77 4.37 17.89
C ILE A 143 -1.24 4.40 17.81
N PRO A 144 -0.48 4.98 18.77
CA PRO A 144 0.98 5.02 18.68
C PRO A 144 1.61 3.62 18.66
N LEU A 145 1.02 2.69 19.42
CA LEU A 145 1.50 1.31 19.48
C LEU A 145 1.30 0.59 18.13
N ILE A 146 0.10 0.73 17.56
CA ILE A 146 -0.30 0.13 16.27
C ILE A 146 0.51 0.75 15.12
N GLN A 147 0.67 2.07 15.10
CA GLN A 147 1.45 2.79 14.09
C GLN A 147 2.91 2.33 14.08
N THR A 148 3.53 2.25 15.26
CA THR A 148 4.95 1.87 15.37
C THR A 148 5.18 0.47 14.83
N ILE A 149 4.40 -0.53 15.26
CA ILE A 149 4.56 -1.90 14.74
C ILE A 149 4.14 -2.03 13.27
N GLY A 150 3.16 -1.23 12.84
CA GLY A 150 2.66 -1.18 11.46
C GLY A 150 3.68 -0.68 10.44
N LEU A 151 4.76 0.00 10.87
CA LEU A 151 5.88 0.37 10.00
C LEU A 151 6.60 -0.86 9.43
N LEU A 152 6.57 -2.01 10.12
CA LEU A 152 7.05 -3.30 9.60
C LEU A 152 5.97 -3.92 8.67
N SER A 153 5.63 -3.16 7.63
CA SER A 153 4.35 -3.25 6.94
C SER A 153 4.16 -4.53 6.13
N LYS A 154 5.25 -5.21 5.75
CA LYS A 154 5.18 -6.49 5.04
C LYS A 154 4.52 -7.60 5.88
N GLN A 155 4.71 -7.57 7.20
CA GLN A 155 4.13 -8.57 8.11
C GLN A 155 2.90 -8.04 8.85
N PHE A 156 2.96 -6.79 9.32
CA PHE A 156 1.93 -6.25 10.23
C PHE A 156 0.98 -5.28 9.55
N GLY A 157 1.26 -4.86 8.31
CA GLY A 157 0.49 -3.88 7.56
C GLY A 157 -1.02 -4.16 7.54
N PRO A 158 -1.49 -5.35 7.12
CA PRO A 158 -2.93 -5.58 6.97
C PRO A 158 -3.71 -5.49 8.29
N LEU A 159 -3.17 -6.04 9.38
CA LEU A 159 -3.81 -5.96 10.71
C LEU A 159 -3.62 -4.58 11.35
N ALA A 160 -2.51 -3.89 11.10
CA ALA A 160 -2.30 -2.54 11.60
C ALA A 160 -3.31 -1.58 10.98
N THR A 161 -3.50 -1.65 9.66
CA THR A 161 -4.45 -0.78 8.97
C THR A 161 -5.90 -1.08 9.35
N GLU A 162 -6.27 -2.35 9.52
CA GLU A 162 -7.57 -2.75 10.09
C GLU A 162 -7.77 -2.22 11.53
N ALA A 163 -6.75 -2.33 12.39
CA ALA A 163 -6.86 -1.84 13.75
C ALA A 163 -7.03 -0.31 13.79
N LEU A 164 -6.26 0.42 12.98
CA LEU A 164 -6.40 1.88 12.83
C LEU A 164 -7.74 2.25 12.19
N SER A 165 -8.27 1.45 11.25
CA SER A 165 -9.54 1.73 10.55
C SER A 165 -10.77 1.65 11.46
N ARG A 166 -10.60 1.19 12.70
CA ARG A 166 -11.66 1.17 13.71
C ARG A 166 -11.57 2.34 14.70
N ARG A 167 -10.48 3.10 14.69
CA ARG A 167 -10.28 4.22 15.62
C ARG A 167 -11.05 5.46 15.19
N VAL A 168 -11.37 6.33 16.14
CA VAL A 168 -12.02 7.62 15.87
C VAL A 168 -11.04 8.52 15.12
N SER A 169 -9.83 8.71 15.66
CA SER A 169 -8.70 9.35 14.95
C SER A 169 -8.00 8.43 13.93
N GLY A 170 -8.70 7.41 13.43
CA GLY A 170 -8.11 6.38 12.57
C GLY A 170 -7.67 6.90 11.19
N THR A 171 -8.38 7.88 10.63
CA THR A 171 -8.02 8.48 9.33
C THR A 171 -6.68 9.20 9.41
N GLU A 172 -6.48 10.04 10.42
CA GLU A 172 -5.19 10.71 10.67
C GLU A 172 -4.08 9.70 10.91
N ALA A 173 -4.37 8.64 11.67
CA ALA A 173 -3.40 7.60 11.94
C ALA A 173 -2.99 6.79 10.70
N LEU A 174 -3.95 6.50 9.81
CA LEU A 174 -3.71 5.86 8.53
C LEU A 174 -2.92 6.77 7.59
N LEU A 175 -3.23 8.07 7.51
CA LEU A 175 -2.45 9.02 6.70
C LEU A 175 -1.00 9.14 7.16
N TRP A 176 -0.78 9.19 8.49
CA TRP A 176 0.56 9.16 9.05
C TRP A 176 1.34 7.92 8.62
N LEU A 177 0.67 6.76 8.60
CA LEU A 177 1.29 5.50 8.17
C LEU A 177 1.51 5.49 6.66
N ALA A 178 0.57 5.99 5.86
CA ALA A 178 0.64 6.06 4.40
C ALA A 178 1.87 6.80 3.90
N GLN A 179 2.29 7.85 4.62
CA GLN A 179 3.48 8.64 4.33
C GLN A 179 4.80 7.90 4.62
N ARG A 180 4.74 6.81 5.40
CA ARG A 180 5.93 6.11 5.96
C ARG A 180 6.05 4.65 5.50
N VAL A 181 5.16 4.19 4.62
CA VAL A 181 5.19 2.85 4.05
C VAL A 181 5.25 2.90 2.51
N ALA A 182 5.83 1.85 1.93
CA ALA A 182 5.83 1.59 0.49
C ALA A 182 5.37 0.15 0.22
N GLY A 183 5.41 -0.24 -1.05
CA GLY A 183 5.06 -1.59 -1.50
C GLY A 183 3.71 -2.07 -0.97
N TRP A 184 3.66 -3.28 -0.43
CA TRP A 184 2.44 -3.87 0.14
C TRP A 184 1.86 -3.05 1.31
N GLY A 185 2.70 -2.41 2.12
CA GLY A 185 2.24 -1.53 3.19
C GLY A 185 1.35 -0.41 2.68
N ARG A 186 1.77 0.22 1.58
CA ARG A 186 1.01 1.28 0.91
C ARG A 186 -0.29 0.77 0.33
N VAL A 187 -0.29 -0.41 -0.29
CA VAL A 187 -1.52 -1.07 -0.77
C VAL A 187 -2.54 -1.19 0.36
N TYR A 188 -2.16 -1.77 1.50
CA TYR A 188 -3.07 -1.98 2.62
C TYR A 188 -3.62 -0.68 3.21
N VAL A 189 -2.79 0.37 3.31
CA VAL A 189 -3.24 1.66 3.87
C VAL A 189 -4.21 2.35 2.92
N VAL A 190 -3.90 2.39 1.62
CA VAL A 190 -4.74 3.06 0.62
C VAL A 190 -6.09 2.35 0.46
N GLU A 191 -6.10 1.02 0.42
CA GLU A 191 -7.35 0.26 0.38
C GLU A 191 -8.24 0.56 1.59
N GLN A 192 -7.65 0.62 2.80
CA GLN A 192 -8.40 0.96 4.01
C GLN A 192 -8.91 2.41 4.01
N LEU A 193 -8.12 3.38 3.55
CA LEU A 193 -8.57 4.76 3.38
C LEU A 193 -9.76 4.85 2.40
N CYS A 194 -9.71 4.10 1.30
CA CYS A 194 -10.80 4.07 0.32
C CYS A 194 -12.07 3.42 0.88
N GLN A 195 -11.96 2.42 1.75
CA GLN A 195 -13.11 1.71 2.33
C GLN A 195 -13.86 2.52 3.38
N ARG A 196 -13.18 3.37 4.18
CA ARG A 196 -13.81 4.15 5.25
C ARG A 196 -14.68 5.30 4.76
N GLY A 197 -14.57 5.66 3.49
CA GLY A 197 -15.09 6.93 2.97
C GLY A 197 -14.01 8.00 3.05
N VAL A 198 -13.93 8.79 1.99
CA VAL A 198 -12.80 9.67 1.72
C VAL A 198 -13.25 11.12 1.88
N ASP A 199 -12.91 11.73 3.02
CA ASP A 199 -13.24 13.12 3.33
C ASP A 199 -12.00 14.00 3.55
N GLY A 200 -12.20 15.32 3.41
CA GLY A 200 -11.23 16.37 3.70
C GLY A 200 -9.77 16.02 3.38
N PRO A 201 -8.87 15.95 4.39
CA PRO A 201 -7.44 15.69 4.17
C PRO A 201 -7.11 14.34 3.53
N ALA A 202 -7.90 13.29 3.80
CA ALA A 202 -7.65 11.97 3.23
C ALA A 202 -7.91 11.97 1.72
N ARG A 203 -8.98 12.66 1.30
CA ARG A 203 -9.28 12.85 -0.12
C ARG A 203 -8.17 13.58 -0.84
N GLU A 204 -7.72 14.69 -0.26
CA GLU A 204 -6.67 15.52 -0.83
C GLU A 204 -5.36 14.74 -0.99
N TRP A 205 -4.98 13.98 0.05
CA TRP A 205 -3.78 13.15 0.01
C TRP A 205 -3.89 12.04 -1.04
N LEU A 206 -5.04 11.35 -1.11
CA LEU A 206 -5.26 10.28 -2.09
C LEU A 206 -5.12 10.77 -3.54
N LEU A 207 -5.69 11.95 -3.84
CA LEU A 207 -5.68 12.55 -5.17
C LEU A 207 -4.33 13.15 -5.61
N ARG A 208 -3.31 13.16 -4.74
CA ARG A 208 -2.02 13.80 -5.03
C ARG A 208 -0.81 12.92 -4.74
N HIS A 209 -0.91 12.02 -3.76
CA HIS A 209 0.28 11.37 -3.18
C HIS A 209 0.19 9.85 -3.07
N ALA A 210 -0.98 9.25 -3.31
CA ALA A 210 -1.16 7.81 -3.07
C ALA A 210 -0.33 6.92 -3.99
N CYS A 211 -0.11 7.35 -5.24
CA CYS A 211 0.60 6.59 -6.25
C CYS A 211 1.98 7.18 -6.46
N ASP A 212 2.99 6.43 -6.04
CA ASP A 212 4.40 6.80 -6.10
C ASP A 212 5.13 6.28 -7.36
N GLY A 213 4.44 5.52 -8.20
CA GLY A 213 5.02 4.90 -9.40
C GLY A 213 5.42 3.43 -9.24
N ASP A 214 5.28 2.85 -8.05
CA ASP A 214 5.43 1.41 -7.82
C ASP A 214 4.38 0.59 -8.60
N PHE A 215 4.75 -0.62 -9.05
CA PHE A 215 3.86 -1.50 -9.81
C PHE A 215 2.66 -2.00 -8.99
N LEU A 216 2.80 -2.08 -7.66
CA LEU A 216 1.74 -2.46 -6.73
C LEU A 216 0.61 -1.42 -6.66
N ASN A 217 0.83 -0.19 -7.16
CA ASN A 217 -0.23 0.80 -7.27
C ASN A 217 -1.41 0.31 -8.14
N GLY A 218 -1.16 -0.65 -9.04
CA GLY A 218 -2.20 -1.30 -9.84
C GLY A 218 -3.30 -1.99 -9.02
N TYR A 219 -3.01 -2.42 -7.78
CA TYR A 219 -4.00 -3.07 -6.91
C TYR A 219 -5.09 -2.11 -6.44
N PHE A 220 -4.78 -0.82 -6.26
CA PHE A 220 -5.71 0.14 -5.65
C PHE A 220 -6.05 1.36 -6.51
N ALA A 221 -5.34 1.63 -7.62
CA ALA A 221 -5.52 2.86 -8.40
C ALA A 221 -6.97 3.16 -8.81
N GLY A 222 -7.71 2.17 -9.33
CA GLY A 222 -9.11 2.38 -9.70
C GLY A 222 -10.07 2.44 -8.50
N GLN A 223 -9.78 1.72 -7.41
CA GLN A 223 -10.54 1.86 -6.16
C GLN A 223 -10.38 3.28 -5.60
N LEU A 224 -9.17 3.82 -5.64
CA LEU A 224 -8.87 5.21 -5.26
C LEU A 224 -9.59 6.20 -6.17
N ALA A 225 -9.47 6.05 -7.48
CA ALA A 225 -10.13 6.96 -8.44
C ALA A 225 -11.65 7.00 -8.27
N THR A 226 -12.23 5.89 -7.84
CA THR A 226 -13.66 5.77 -7.50
C THR A 226 -13.96 6.41 -6.16
N ALA A 227 -13.28 6.00 -5.08
CA ALA A 227 -13.56 6.44 -3.71
C ALA A 227 -13.29 7.93 -3.50
N ALA A 228 -12.28 8.49 -4.17
CA ALA A 228 -11.94 9.90 -4.09
C ALA A 228 -12.70 10.77 -5.10
N HIS A 229 -13.63 10.20 -5.89
CA HIS A 229 -14.37 10.93 -6.93
C HIS A 229 -13.44 11.71 -7.87
N LEU A 230 -12.46 11.02 -8.47
CA LEU A 230 -11.45 11.67 -9.33
C LEU A 230 -12.10 12.50 -10.43
N HIS A 231 -13.16 11.98 -11.07
CA HIS A 231 -13.92 12.67 -12.10
C HIS A 231 -14.54 14.01 -11.67
N GLU A 232 -14.93 14.17 -10.40
CA GLU A 232 -15.39 15.46 -9.88
C GLU A 232 -14.20 16.38 -9.59
N ALA A 233 -13.10 15.82 -9.07
CA ALA A 233 -11.91 16.57 -8.72
C ALA A 233 -11.27 17.25 -9.95
N VAL A 234 -11.14 16.50 -11.06
CA VAL A 234 -10.54 16.98 -12.31
C VAL A 234 -11.42 17.97 -13.07
N LEU A 235 -12.71 18.07 -12.73
CA LEU A 235 -13.63 19.04 -13.31
C LEU A 235 -13.79 20.30 -12.44
N SER A 236 -13.16 20.33 -11.27
CA SER A 236 -13.16 21.49 -10.38
C SER A 236 -12.34 22.63 -10.96
N SER A 237 -12.79 23.87 -10.76
CA SER A 237 -12.02 25.08 -11.09
C SER A 237 -10.76 25.26 -10.22
N GLU A 238 -10.64 24.50 -9.13
CA GLU A 238 -9.50 24.53 -8.21
C GLU A 238 -8.46 23.44 -8.51
N ALA A 239 -8.62 22.69 -9.61
CA ALA A 239 -7.67 21.65 -9.98
C ALA A 239 -6.31 22.25 -10.37
N ASP A 240 -5.27 21.87 -9.62
CA ASP A 240 -3.89 22.29 -9.80
C ASP A 240 -3.07 21.25 -10.60
N ASP A 241 -1.85 21.63 -10.98
CA ASP A 241 -0.92 20.80 -11.75
C ASP A 241 -0.58 19.48 -11.04
N ASP A 242 -0.48 19.48 -9.71
CA ASP A 242 -0.15 18.29 -8.91
C ASP A 242 -1.29 17.25 -8.97
N LEU A 243 -2.54 17.70 -8.89
CA LEU A 243 -3.72 16.84 -9.06
C LEU A 243 -3.75 16.25 -10.47
N TRP A 244 -3.45 17.05 -11.50
CA TRP A 244 -3.44 16.56 -12.88
C TRP A 244 -2.31 15.59 -13.15
N ASP A 245 -1.12 15.83 -12.61
CA ASP A 245 0.01 14.91 -12.70
C ASP A 245 -0.30 13.57 -12.03
N HIS A 246 -0.95 13.59 -10.86
CA HIS A 246 -1.41 12.38 -10.19
C HIS A 246 -2.53 11.68 -10.95
N ALA A 247 -3.50 12.43 -11.50
CA ALA A 247 -4.57 11.89 -12.35
C ALA A 247 -3.99 11.18 -13.58
N GLY A 248 -2.97 11.76 -14.24
CA GLY A 248 -2.24 11.13 -15.34
C GLY A 248 -1.60 9.81 -14.92
N ARG A 249 -0.96 9.76 -13.75
CA ARG A 249 -0.39 8.51 -13.20
C ARG A 249 -1.47 7.46 -12.97
N LEU A 250 -2.61 7.82 -12.38
CA LEU A 250 -3.73 6.90 -12.18
C LEU A 250 -4.24 6.33 -13.50
N LEU A 251 -4.45 7.17 -14.51
CA LEU A 251 -4.91 6.75 -15.84
C LEU A 251 -3.91 5.80 -16.51
N LYS A 252 -2.61 6.11 -16.43
CA LYS A 252 -1.53 5.24 -16.91
C LYS A 252 -1.58 3.87 -16.21
N ILE A 253 -1.65 3.86 -14.88
CA ILE A 253 -1.70 2.62 -14.09
C ILE A 253 -2.94 1.80 -14.43
N MET A 254 -4.13 2.41 -14.52
CA MET A 254 -5.37 1.70 -14.86
C MET A 254 -5.39 1.17 -16.30
N GLY A 255 -4.59 1.74 -17.20
CA GLY A 255 -4.37 1.20 -18.53
C GLY A 255 -3.48 -0.05 -18.52
N ASP A 256 -2.50 -0.13 -17.63
CA ASP A 256 -1.45 -1.15 -17.69
C ASP A 256 -1.39 -2.12 -16.50
N CYS A 257 -2.38 -2.08 -15.59
CA CYS A 257 -2.36 -2.91 -14.38
C CYS A 257 -2.61 -4.42 -14.61
N GLY A 258 -2.58 -4.92 -15.85
CA GLY A 258 -2.57 -6.36 -16.16
C GLY A 258 -3.71 -7.19 -15.55
N GLY A 259 -4.81 -6.57 -15.13
CA GLY A 259 -5.92 -7.20 -14.43
C GLY A 259 -5.72 -7.47 -12.93
N VAL A 260 -4.68 -6.95 -12.28
CA VAL A 260 -4.50 -7.08 -10.81
C VAL A 260 -5.45 -6.18 -10.00
N GLY A 261 -5.99 -5.15 -10.62
CA GLY A 261 -6.98 -4.24 -10.04
C GLY A 261 -7.97 -3.73 -11.07
N MET A 262 -8.69 -2.66 -10.72
CA MET A 262 -9.67 -2.04 -11.62
C MET A 262 -8.97 -1.35 -12.79
N THR A 263 -9.32 -1.78 -14.01
CA THR A 263 -8.84 -1.20 -15.27
C THR A 263 -9.71 -0.04 -15.73
N LEU A 264 -9.27 0.72 -16.74
CA LEU A 264 -10.08 1.78 -17.36
C LEU A 264 -11.46 1.29 -17.85
N GLU A 265 -11.54 0.05 -18.37
CA GLU A 265 -12.80 -0.62 -18.76
C GLU A 265 -13.83 -0.65 -17.63
N HIS A 266 -13.37 -0.83 -16.39
CA HIS A 266 -14.22 -0.99 -15.20
C HIS A 266 -14.34 0.28 -14.38
N TYR A 267 -13.84 1.41 -14.88
CA TYR A 267 -13.97 2.73 -14.28
C TYR A 267 -14.93 3.57 -15.14
N PRO A 268 -16.25 3.60 -14.83
CA PRO A 268 -17.25 4.25 -15.69
C PRO A 268 -16.93 5.71 -16.09
N PRO A 269 -16.32 6.55 -15.22
CA PRO A 269 -15.95 7.92 -15.60
C PRO A 269 -14.73 8.03 -16.53
N ALA A 270 -14.09 6.92 -16.95
CA ALA A 270 -12.85 6.94 -17.73
C ALA A 270 -12.88 7.86 -18.97
N PRO A 271 -13.92 7.85 -19.84
CA PRO A 271 -13.93 8.71 -21.03
C PRO A 271 -13.88 10.21 -20.69
N ILE A 272 -14.59 10.61 -19.64
CA ILE A 272 -14.66 12.01 -19.19
C ILE A 272 -13.31 12.43 -18.61
N VAL A 273 -12.71 11.60 -17.74
CA VAL A 273 -11.41 11.91 -17.11
C VAL A 273 -10.29 11.93 -18.15
N LEU A 274 -10.26 10.97 -19.09
CA LEU A 274 -9.29 10.94 -20.18
C LEU A 274 -9.39 12.18 -21.07
N THR A 275 -10.61 12.58 -21.42
CA THR A 275 -10.87 13.79 -22.23
C THR A 275 -10.43 15.05 -21.51
N ALA A 276 -10.74 15.16 -20.21
CA ALA A 276 -10.38 16.31 -19.39
C ALA A 276 -8.86 16.41 -19.23
N HIS A 277 -8.19 15.30 -18.91
CA HIS A 277 -6.72 15.24 -18.79
C HIS A 277 -6.03 15.61 -20.12
N ALA A 278 -6.44 15.03 -21.25
CA ALA A 278 -5.87 15.38 -22.56
C ALA A 278 -6.07 16.86 -22.93
N THR A 279 -7.17 17.47 -22.47
CA THR A 279 -7.45 18.90 -22.71
C THR A 279 -6.58 19.77 -21.81
N HIS A 280 -6.45 19.41 -20.53
CA HIS A 280 -5.68 20.19 -19.57
C HIS A 280 -4.17 20.12 -19.85
N LEU A 281 -3.66 18.96 -20.27
CA LEU A 281 -2.25 18.75 -20.62
C LEU A 281 -1.72 19.81 -21.59
N ALA A 282 -2.53 20.24 -22.56
CA ALA A 282 -2.15 21.26 -23.55
C ALA A 282 -1.89 22.66 -22.93
N ALA A 283 -2.39 22.91 -21.73
CA ALA A 283 -2.21 24.17 -21.00
C ALA A 283 -1.12 24.09 -19.92
N GLN A 284 -0.58 22.90 -19.65
CA GLN A 284 0.44 22.69 -18.63
C GLN A 284 1.84 23.01 -19.17
N ALA A 285 2.74 23.38 -18.25
CA ALA A 285 4.16 23.45 -18.58
C ALA A 285 4.69 22.05 -18.94
N PRO A 286 5.48 21.91 -20.04
CA PRO A 286 6.01 20.62 -20.46
C PRO A 286 7.04 20.09 -19.46
N THR A 287 6.93 18.81 -19.13
CA THR A 287 7.94 18.04 -18.36
C THR A 287 8.11 16.66 -18.99
N ALA A 288 9.29 16.04 -18.84
CA ALA A 288 9.53 14.69 -19.35
C ALA A 288 8.60 13.65 -18.71
N ALA A 289 8.26 13.84 -17.43
CA ALA A 289 7.30 12.99 -16.72
C ALA A 289 5.87 13.10 -17.29
N ARG A 290 5.41 14.32 -17.61
CA ARG A 290 4.10 14.54 -18.25
C ARG A 290 4.07 13.95 -19.65
N TYR A 291 5.14 14.16 -20.42
CA TYR A 291 5.26 13.62 -21.78
C TYR A 291 5.18 12.09 -21.78
N THR A 292 6.02 11.43 -20.98
CA THR A 292 6.05 9.96 -20.91
C THR A 292 4.72 9.41 -20.44
N THR A 293 4.11 10.01 -19.41
CA THR A 293 2.78 9.63 -18.91
C THR A 293 1.71 9.73 -20.00
N ALA A 294 1.64 10.87 -20.70
CA ALA A 294 0.68 11.09 -21.78
C ALA A 294 0.90 10.14 -22.96
N ALA A 295 2.16 9.86 -23.33
CA ALA A 295 2.49 8.91 -24.38
C ALA A 295 2.09 7.47 -24.01
N PHE A 296 2.28 7.03 -22.76
CA PHE A 296 1.79 5.73 -22.29
C PHE A 296 0.27 5.63 -22.39
N ILE A 297 -0.45 6.67 -21.97
CA ILE A 297 -1.92 6.69 -22.07
C ILE A 297 -2.33 6.62 -23.54
N ALA A 298 -1.76 7.45 -24.41
CA ALA A 298 -2.06 7.46 -25.83
C ALA A 298 -1.76 6.11 -26.50
N HIS A 299 -0.64 5.48 -26.16
CA HIS A 299 -0.25 4.17 -26.68
C HIS A 299 -1.23 3.09 -26.25
N HIS A 300 -1.59 3.04 -24.96
CA HIS A 300 -2.60 2.11 -24.46
C HIS A 300 -3.94 2.27 -25.20
N LEU A 301 -4.40 3.52 -25.36
CA LEU A 301 -5.63 3.83 -26.09
C LEU A 301 -5.55 3.51 -27.59
N ALA A 302 -4.35 3.51 -28.19
CA ALA A 302 -4.17 3.17 -29.60
C ALA A 302 -4.08 1.65 -29.82
N ASP A 303 -3.44 0.93 -28.91
CA ASP A 303 -3.20 -0.52 -28.99
C ASP A 303 -4.44 -1.35 -28.61
N LYS A 304 -5.26 -0.88 -27.65
CA LYS A 304 -6.43 -1.62 -27.16
C LYS A 304 -7.71 -1.25 -27.90
N ALA A 305 -8.62 -2.23 -27.96
CA ALA A 305 -9.97 -2.00 -28.46
C ALA A 305 -10.70 -0.94 -27.59
N PRO A 306 -11.51 -0.04 -28.16
CA PRO A 306 -12.07 1.13 -27.45
C PRO A 306 -12.81 0.80 -26.13
N HIS A 307 -13.54 -0.32 -26.10
CA HIS A 307 -14.28 -0.76 -24.91
C HIS A 307 -13.37 -1.03 -23.70
N ARG A 308 -12.08 -1.37 -23.92
CA ARG A 308 -11.09 -1.58 -22.85
C ARG A 308 -10.74 -0.30 -22.09
N SER A 309 -11.17 0.85 -22.58
CA SER A 309 -11.00 2.16 -21.94
C SER A 309 -12.34 2.83 -21.63
N GLY A 310 -13.45 2.08 -21.72
CA GLY A 310 -14.80 2.58 -21.51
C GLY A 310 -15.30 3.54 -22.60
N CYS A 311 -14.55 3.71 -23.70
CA CYS A 311 -14.82 4.69 -24.75
C CYS A 311 -15.50 4.06 -25.97
N THR A 312 -16.21 4.89 -26.75
CA THR A 312 -16.51 4.55 -28.16
C THR A 312 -15.25 4.67 -29.02
N ALA A 313 -15.32 4.17 -30.26
CA ALA A 313 -14.20 4.31 -31.20
C ALA A 313 -13.88 5.78 -31.48
N GLU A 314 -14.91 6.59 -31.71
CA GLU A 314 -14.79 8.02 -32.01
C GLU A 314 -14.22 8.81 -30.83
N GLU A 315 -14.67 8.52 -29.60
CA GLU A 315 -14.14 9.15 -28.38
C GLU A 315 -12.67 8.83 -28.19
N ARG A 316 -12.29 7.55 -28.30
CA ARG A 316 -10.90 7.10 -28.20
C ARG A 316 -10.02 7.76 -29.27
N ASP A 317 -10.44 7.79 -30.54
CA ASP A 317 -9.71 8.45 -31.63
C ASP A 317 -9.53 9.95 -31.39
N HIS A 318 -10.52 10.60 -30.82
CA HIS A 318 -10.44 12.02 -30.46
C HIS A 318 -9.45 12.27 -29.32
N ILE A 319 -9.50 11.46 -28.26
CA ILE A 319 -8.60 11.56 -27.12
C ILE A 319 -7.15 11.29 -27.55
N VAL A 320 -6.90 10.24 -28.33
CA VAL A 320 -5.55 9.90 -28.83
C VAL A 320 -4.99 11.06 -29.66
N ARG A 321 -5.78 11.61 -30.60
CA ARG A 321 -5.35 12.76 -31.40
C ARG A 321 -5.00 13.98 -30.55
N ARG A 322 -5.73 14.23 -29.46
CA ARG A 322 -5.42 15.33 -28.53
C ARG A 322 -4.07 15.12 -27.85
N TYR A 323 -3.81 13.93 -27.31
CA TYR A 323 -2.50 13.63 -26.71
C TYR A 323 -1.37 13.82 -27.73
N LEU A 324 -1.49 13.24 -28.92
CA LEU A 324 -0.46 13.36 -29.96
C LEU A 324 -0.22 14.82 -30.36
N SER A 325 -1.28 15.63 -30.48
CA SER A 325 -1.16 17.05 -30.81
C SER A 325 -0.38 17.87 -29.77
N VAL A 326 -0.36 17.43 -28.50
CA VAL A 326 0.46 18.04 -27.44
C VAL A 326 1.88 17.49 -27.49
N LEU A 327 2.03 16.17 -27.60
CA LEU A 327 3.32 15.50 -27.64
C LEU A 327 4.19 15.90 -28.85
N ASP A 328 3.57 16.35 -29.94
CA ASP A 328 4.27 16.83 -31.15
C ASP A 328 4.62 18.33 -31.11
N GLN A 329 4.30 19.05 -30.03
CA GLN A 329 4.70 20.46 -29.91
C GLN A 329 6.23 20.59 -29.70
N PRO A 330 6.87 21.64 -30.25
CA PRO A 330 8.33 21.84 -30.15
C PRO A 330 8.87 21.84 -28.73
N ASP A 331 8.25 22.60 -27.85
CA ASP A 331 8.60 22.70 -26.42
C ASP A 331 8.49 21.36 -25.68
N TRP A 332 7.44 20.58 -25.95
CA TRP A 332 7.28 19.23 -25.40
C TRP A 332 8.36 18.26 -25.90
N CYS A 333 8.71 18.32 -27.19
CA CYS A 333 9.78 17.52 -27.75
C CYS A 333 11.15 17.88 -27.15
N ASP A 334 11.43 19.17 -27.03
CA ASP A 334 12.72 19.67 -26.55
C ASP A 334 12.96 19.30 -25.08
N VAL A 335 11.93 19.38 -24.24
CA VAL A 335 12.01 18.97 -22.83
C VAL A 335 12.36 17.50 -22.67
N VAL A 336 11.75 16.60 -23.47
CA VAL A 336 12.09 15.18 -23.40
C VAL A 336 13.49 14.91 -23.92
N ARG A 337 13.87 15.50 -25.06
CA ARG A 337 15.22 15.30 -25.61
C ARG A 337 16.32 15.77 -24.64
N ALA A 338 16.06 16.84 -23.90
CA ALA A 338 16.97 17.32 -22.86
C ALA A 338 17.06 16.38 -21.65
N ASP A 339 16.03 15.59 -21.38
CA ASP A 339 15.96 14.63 -20.26
C ASP A 339 16.44 13.21 -20.62
N ILE A 340 16.61 12.90 -21.91
CA ILE A 340 17.12 11.60 -22.34
C ILE A 340 18.53 11.40 -21.76
N ASP A 341 18.64 10.48 -20.80
CA ASP A 341 19.89 9.98 -20.27
C ASP A 341 20.29 8.69 -21.01
N PRO A 342 21.41 8.69 -21.76
CA PRO A 342 21.89 7.50 -22.48
C PRO A 342 22.24 6.32 -21.58
N SER A 343 22.45 6.54 -20.28
CA SER A 343 22.73 5.50 -19.29
C SER A 343 21.48 4.85 -18.69
N ASN A 344 20.30 5.38 -19.03
CA ASN A 344 19.02 4.89 -18.54
C ASN A 344 18.33 4.00 -19.59
N ASP A 345 18.23 2.71 -19.29
CA ASP A 345 17.58 1.70 -20.15
C ASP A 345 16.08 1.98 -20.41
N PHE A 346 15.45 2.87 -19.63
CA PHE A 346 14.06 3.29 -19.84
C PHE A 346 13.83 3.91 -21.22
N TYR A 347 14.70 4.83 -21.66
CA TYR A 347 14.47 5.61 -22.88
C TYR A 347 14.60 4.79 -24.18
N PRO A 348 15.60 3.90 -24.33
CA PRO A 348 15.66 2.97 -25.44
C PRO A 348 14.41 2.09 -25.52
N TRP A 349 14.01 1.47 -24.40
CA TRP A 349 12.79 0.66 -24.37
C TRP A 349 11.53 1.49 -24.68
N PHE A 350 11.41 2.69 -24.12
CA PHE A 350 10.28 3.59 -24.36
C PHE A 350 10.20 4.02 -25.84
N ALA A 351 11.35 4.30 -26.47
CA ALA A 351 11.42 4.67 -27.88
C ALA A 351 10.86 3.53 -28.76
N ASP A 352 11.28 2.30 -28.50
CA ASP A 352 10.88 1.11 -29.28
C ASP A 352 9.42 0.69 -28.98
N ALA A 353 9.04 0.62 -27.71
CA ALA A 353 7.77 0.03 -27.29
C ALA A 353 6.59 1.02 -27.35
N VAL A 354 6.85 2.32 -27.22
CA VAL A 354 5.79 3.35 -27.08
C VAL A 354 5.91 4.41 -28.17
N ALA A 355 7.07 5.03 -28.31
CA ALA A 355 7.24 6.19 -29.19
C ALA A 355 7.15 5.82 -30.68
N SER A 356 7.79 4.72 -31.08
CA SER A 356 7.78 4.24 -32.47
C SER A 356 6.38 3.84 -32.95
N PRO A 357 5.59 3.03 -32.21
CA PRO A 357 4.19 2.75 -32.57
C PRO A 357 3.29 3.98 -32.68
N LEU A 358 3.61 5.04 -31.94
CA LEU A 358 2.88 6.31 -31.97
C LEU A 358 3.48 7.34 -32.95
N HIS A 359 4.61 7.03 -33.60
CA HIS A 359 5.36 7.96 -34.45
C HIS A 359 5.70 9.29 -33.78
N LEU A 360 6.10 9.27 -32.50
CA LEU A 360 6.37 10.50 -31.75
C LEU A 360 7.60 11.24 -32.29
N ARG A 361 7.43 12.53 -32.60
CA ARG A 361 8.49 13.35 -33.21
C ARG A 361 9.73 13.51 -32.31
N ALA A 362 9.58 13.45 -30.99
CA ALA A 362 10.71 13.61 -30.07
C ALA A 362 11.81 12.54 -30.25
N PHE A 363 11.44 11.36 -30.75
CA PHE A 363 12.30 10.19 -30.93
C PHE A 363 12.53 9.83 -32.41
N SER A 364 12.09 10.69 -33.33
CA SER A 364 12.35 10.57 -34.76
C SER A 364 13.50 11.50 -35.13
N ASP A 365 14.41 11.03 -35.98
CA ASP A 365 15.56 11.79 -36.50
C ASP A 365 15.17 13.03 -37.31
#